data_AF-A0AAW7WD86-F1
#
_entry.id   AF-A0AAW7WD86-F1
#
_cell.length_a   1.000
_cell.length_b   1.000
_cell.length_c   1.000
_cell.angle_alpha   90.00
_cell.angle_beta   90.00
_cell.angle_gamma   90.00
#
_symmetry.space_group_name_H-M   'P 1'
#
loop_
_entity.id
_entity.type
_entity.pdbx_description
1 polymer ?
#
loop_
_entity_poly.entity_id
_entity_poly.type
_entity_poly.pdbx_seq_one_letter_code
_entity_poly.pdbx_strand_id
1 'polypeptide(L)'
;MTLPDNPLGLHSFDALVEWTVSYLHFKHALEVIAFTPETATPYLNRFSEFSIRYATEMKKQDILEARLPKEMRETIEAENSHRALLRELLNG
;
A
#
# COMPACT_ATOMS: atom_id res chain seq x y z
N MET A 1 9.21 3.64 -15.66
CA MET A 1 8.01 4.37 -15.19
C MET A 1 8.46 5.42 -14.17
N THR A 2 7.98 6.66 -14.31
CA THR A 2 8.30 7.76 -13.38
C THR A 2 7.32 7.73 -12.22
N LEU A 3 7.83 7.91 -11.00
CA LEU A 3 6.98 7.97 -9.81
C LEU A 3 6.49 9.41 -9.59
N PRO A 4 5.28 9.59 -9.01
CA PRO A 4 4.85 10.90 -8.55
C PRO A 4 5.75 11.40 -7.42
N ASP A 5 5.75 12.71 -7.19
CA ASP A 5 6.46 13.30 -6.06
C ASP A 5 6.01 12.64 -4.75
N ASN A 6 6.99 12.22 -3.96
CA ASN A 6 6.76 11.46 -2.73
C ASN A 6 7.80 11.83 -1.65
N PRO A 7 7.48 11.60 -0.36
CA PRO A 7 8.36 11.94 0.75
C PRO A 7 9.70 11.21 0.75
N LEU A 8 9.86 10.14 -0.04
CA LEU A 8 11.09 9.37 -0.14
C LEU A 8 12.07 9.95 -1.17
N GLY A 9 11.67 10.95 -1.95
CA GLY A 9 12.51 11.56 -2.99
C GLY A 9 12.84 10.60 -4.14
N LEU A 10 12.00 9.58 -4.36
CA LEU A 10 12.23 8.56 -5.37
C LEU A 10 11.49 8.92 -6.65
N HIS A 11 12.19 8.92 -7.78
CA HIS A 11 11.60 9.36 -9.06
C HIS A 11 11.43 8.24 -10.08
N SER A 12 11.99 7.05 -9.82
CA SER A 12 11.90 5.91 -10.73
C SER A 12 11.44 4.64 -10.01
N PHE A 13 10.78 3.77 -10.77
CA PHE A 13 10.38 2.46 -10.28
C PHE A 13 11.56 1.62 -9.79
N ASP A 14 12.70 1.65 -10.49
CA ASP A 14 13.88 0.88 -10.10
C ASP A 14 14.45 1.38 -8.77
N ALA A 15 14.52 2.70 -8.56
CA ALA A 15 14.96 3.30 -7.30
C ALA A 15 14.03 2.90 -6.14
N LEU A 16 12.73 2.79 -6.40
CA LEU A 16 11.75 2.29 -5.42
C LEU A 16 11.95 0.81 -5.08
N VAL A 17 12.22 -0.03 -6.08
CA VAL A 17 12.51 -1.45 -5.84
C VAL A 17 13.78 -1.60 -5.02
N GLU A 18 14.85 -0.88 -5.38
CA GLU A 18 16.11 -0.89 -4.62
C GLU A 18 15.90 -0.42 -3.18
N TRP A 19 15.24 0.73 -2.99
CA TRP A 19 14.94 1.26 -1.67
C TRP A 19 14.12 0.27 -0.84
N THR A 20 13.10 -0.35 -1.43
CA THR A 20 12.26 -1.35 -0.75
C THR A 20 13.08 -2.54 -0.29
N VAL A 21 13.99 -3.05 -1.13
CA VAL A 21 14.84 -4.20 -0.80
C VAL A 21 15.85 -3.84 0.28
N SER A 22 16.50 -2.66 0.16
CA SER A 22 17.53 -2.21 1.11
C SER A 22 17.00 -2.04 2.53
N TYR A 23 15.73 -1.64 2.68
CA TYR A 23 15.14 -1.37 3.99
C TYR A 23 14.02 -2.35 4.39
N LEU A 24 13.69 -3.33 3.55
CA LEU A 24 12.54 -4.24 3.75
C LEU A 24 11.21 -3.52 3.99
N HIS A 25 11.04 -2.35 3.36
CA HIS A 25 9.96 -1.40 3.64
C HIS A 25 8.79 -1.50 2.65
N PHE A 26 8.37 -2.72 2.29
CA PHE A 26 7.30 -2.95 1.32
C PHE A 26 6.00 -2.21 1.68
N LYS A 27 5.52 -2.39 2.91
CA LYS A 27 4.28 -1.75 3.38
C LYS A 27 4.42 -0.23 3.43
N HIS A 28 5.55 0.28 3.92
CA HIS A 28 5.76 1.72 4.07
C HIS A 28 5.72 2.45 2.72
N ALA A 29 6.32 1.87 1.68
CA ALA A 29 6.24 2.42 0.34
C ALA A 29 4.78 2.61 -0.11
N LEU A 30 3.92 1.61 0.13
CA LEU A 30 2.47 1.66 -0.17
C LEU A 30 1.72 2.76 0.57
N GLU A 31 2.21 3.15 1.75
CA GLU A 31 1.57 4.17 2.58
C GLU A 31 2.01 5.59 2.18
N VAL A 32 3.29 5.79 1.86
CA VAL A 32 3.83 7.15 1.63
C VAL A 32 3.91 7.58 0.18
N ILE A 33 3.89 6.63 -0.76
CA ILE A 33 3.85 6.94 -2.18
C ILE A 33 2.39 7.03 -2.60
N ALA A 34 2.03 8.14 -3.26
CA ALA A 34 0.73 8.36 -3.86
C ALA A 34 0.52 7.43 -5.06
N PHE A 35 0.35 6.15 -4.78
CA PHE A 35 0.18 5.14 -5.81
C PHE A 35 -1.12 5.38 -6.58
N THR A 36 -1.01 5.32 -7.91
CA THR A 36 -2.12 5.08 -8.83
C THR A 36 -2.18 3.58 -9.16
N PRO A 37 -3.30 3.04 -9.67
CA PRO A 37 -3.37 1.64 -10.11
C PRO A 37 -2.19 1.23 -11.01
N GLU A 38 -1.83 2.09 -11.96
CA GLU A 38 -0.77 1.87 -12.95
C GLU A 38 0.61 1.72 -12.30
N THR A 39 0.82 2.37 -11.15
CA THR A 39 2.11 2.36 -10.44
C THR A 39 2.15 1.32 -9.32
N ALA A 40 1.02 1.05 -8.67
CA ALA A 40 0.89 0.03 -7.63
C ALA A 40 0.94 -1.39 -8.20
N THR A 41 0.22 -1.70 -9.29
CA THR A 41 0.17 -3.07 -9.82
C THR A 41 1.55 -3.64 -10.15
N PRO A 42 2.46 -2.93 -10.86
CA PRO A 42 3.81 -3.41 -11.09
C PRO A 42 4.60 -3.63 -9.81
N TYR A 43 4.44 -2.76 -8.80
CA TYR A 43 5.12 -2.86 -7.51
C TYR A 43 4.63 -4.08 -6.72
N LEU A 44 3.31 -4.27 -6.62
CA LEU A 44 2.69 -5.42 -5.98
C LEU A 44 3.09 -6.74 -6.66
N ASN A 45 3.16 -6.75 -7.99
CA ASN A 45 3.61 -7.93 -8.75
C ASN A 45 5.10 -8.23 -8.50
N ARG A 46 5.94 -7.19 -8.40
CA ARG A 46 7.38 -7.35 -8.13
C ARG A 46 7.66 -8.01 -6.79
N PHE A 47 6.82 -7.73 -5.79
CA PHE A 47 6.92 -8.24 -4.43
C PHE A 47 5.73 -9.16 -4.08
N SER A 48 5.37 -10.06 -5.01
CA SER A 48 4.15 -10.88 -4.93
C SER A 48 3.96 -11.64 -3.60
N GLU A 49 5.03 -12.22 -3.03
CA GLU A 49 4.95 -12.90 -1.73
C GLU A 49 4.53 -11.94 -0.59
N PHE A 50 5.07 -10.72 -0.60
CA PHE A 50 4.70 -9.68 0.37
C PHE A 50 3.30 -9.17 0.11
N SER A 51 2.91 -9.00 -1.16
CA SER A 51 1.56 -8.60 -1.56
C SER A 51 0.50 -9.60 -1.09
N ILE A 52 0.72 -10.91 -1.25
CA ILE A 52 -0.21 -11.96 -0.79
C ILE A 52 -0.35 -11.94 0.73
N ARG A 53 0.77 -11.83 1.45
CA ARG A 53 0.75 -11.71 2.92
C ARG A 53 0.00 -10.45 3.34
N TYR A 54 0.28 -9.34 2.69
CA TYR A 54 -0.34 -8.06 3.01
C TYR A 54 -1.85 -8.07 2.73
N ALA A 55 -2.31 -8.65 1.62
CA ALA A 55 -3.73 -8.86 1.33
C ALA A 55 -4.42 -9.68 2.44
N THR A 56 -3.76 -10.72 2.94
CA THR A 56 -4.28 -11.54 4.04
C THR A 56 -4.41 -10.72 5.33
N GLU A 57 -3.42 -9.90 5.66
CA GLU A 57 -3.47 -9.02 6.84
C GLU A 57 -4.54 -7.94 6.70
N MET A 58 -4.71 -7.35 5.51
CA MET A 58 -5.78 -6.38 5.25
C MET A 58 -7.16 -7.01 5.44
N LYS A 59 -7.40 -8.23 4.95
CA LYS A 59 -8.66 -8.95 5.19
C LYS A 59 -8.92 -9.20 6.67
N LYS A 60 -7.89 -9.57 7.45
CA LYS A 60 -8.03 -9.72 8.90
C LYS A 60 -8.39 -8.39 9.56
N GLN A 61 -7.73 -7.32 9.15
CA GLN A 61 -7.99 -5.98 9.65
C GLN A 61 -9.43 -5.53 9.34
N ASP A 62 -9.94 -5.81 8.14
CA ASP A 62 -11.33 -5.49 7.76
C ASP A 62 -12.35 -6.22 8.66
N ILE A 63 -12.11 -7.49 9.00
CA ILE A 63 -12.97 -8.26 9.92
C ILE A 63 -12.95 -7.65 11.33
N LEU A 64 -11.80 -7.18 11.79
CA LEU A 64 -11.67 -6.55 13.11
C LEU A 64 -12.34 -5.18 13.13
N GLU A 65 -12.13 -4.37 12.09
CA GLU A 65 -12.70 -3.03 11.97
C GLU A 65 -14.22 -3.04 11.79
N ALA A 66 -14.80 -4.07 11.18
CA ALA A 66 -16.25 -4.24 11.10
C ALA A 66 -16.93 -4.27 12.50
N ARG A 67 -16.16 -4.53 13.56
CA ARG A 67 -16.63 -4.51 14.96
C ARG A 67 -16.49 -3.16 15.64
N LEU A 68 -15.81 -2.20 15.00
CA LEU A 68 -15.59 -0.86 15.54
C LEU A 68 -16.77 0.07 15.25
N PRO A 69 -17.00 1.08 16.11
CA PRO A 69 -17.90 2.18 15.82
C PRO A 69 -17.57 2.87 14.49
N LYS A 70 -18.60 3.39 13.81
CA LYS A 70 -18.46 4.07 12.51
C LYS A 70 -17.41 5.19 12.53
N GLU A 71 -17.44 6.04 13.56
CA GLU A 71 -16.50 7.16 13.69
C GLU A 71 -15.03 6.68 13.73
N MET A 72 -14.74 5.57 14.44
CA MET A 72 -13.38 5.03 14.48
C MET A 72 -12.94 4.49 13.12
N ARG A 73 -13.85 3.86 12.35
CA ARG A 73 -13.54 3.38 11.00
C ARG A 73 -13.23 4.54 10.05
N GLU A 74 -13.99 5.63 10.14
CA GLU A 74 -13.77 6.83 9.33
C GLU A 74 -12.42 7.49 9.65
N THR A 75 -12.02 7.54 10.92
CA THR A 75 -10.68 8.02 11.30
C THR A 75 -9.57 7.15 10.72
N ILE A 76 -9.68 5.82 10.81
CA ILE A 76 -8.66 4.92 10.28
C ILE A 76 -8.54 5.06 8.76
N GLU A 77 -9.65 5.23 8.04
CA GLU A 77 -9.61 5.45 6.59
C GLU A 77 -8.97 6.80 6.24
N ALA A 78 -9.22 7.84 7.04
CA ALA A 78 -8.63 9.17 6.83
C ALA A 78 -7.12 9.20 7.09
N GLU A 79 -6.61 8.37 7.99
CA GLU A 79 -5.17 8.26 8.30
C GLU A 79 -4.35 7.62 7.17
N ASN A 80 -4.98 6.86 6.28
CA ASN A 80 -4.32 6.24 5.14
C ASN A 80 -5.16 6.37 3.87
N SER A 81 -4.96 7.47 3.14
CA SER A 81 -5.67 7.78 1.90
C SER A 81 -5.48 6.75 0.79
N HIS A 82 -4.44 5.93 0.84
CA HIS A 82 -4.17 4.90 -0.17
C HIS A 82 -4.83 3.57 0.16
N ARG A 83 -5.41 3.43 1.35
CA ARG A 83 -5.95 2.18 1.85
C ARG A 83 -7.12 1.65 1.03
N ALA A 84 -8.06 2.51 0.63
CA ALA A 84 -9.16 2.14 -0.25
C ALA A 84 -8.65 1.54 -1.57
N LEU A 85 -7.71 2.22 -2.22
CA LEU A 85 -7.09 1.73 -3.46
C LEU A 85 -6.39 0.38 -3.26
N LEU A 86 -5.62 0.23 -2.17
CA LEU A 86 -4.92 -1.02 -1.88
C LEU A 86 -5.89 -2.18 -1.63
N ARG A 87 -7.04 -1.93 -0.99
CA ARG A 87 -8.09 -2.95 -0.86
C ARG A 87 -8.59 -3.41 -2.23
N GLU A 88 -8.87 -2.47 -3.13
CA GLU A 88 -9.33 -2.82 -4.48
C GLU A 88 -8.29 -3.65 -5.25
N LEU A 89 -7.02 -3.24 -5.19
CA LEU A 89 -5.95 -3.90 -5.93
C LEU A 89 -5.54 -5.27 -5.36
N LEU A 90 -5.69 -5.48 -4.05
CA LEU A 90 -5.26 -6.70 -3.36
C LEU A 90 -6.40 -7.71 -3.13
N ASN A 91 -7.65 -7.26 -3.13
CA ASN A 91 -8.82 -8.12 -2.92
C ASN A 91 -9.68 -8.31 -4.18
N GLY A 92 -9.34 -7.62 -5.28
CA GLY A 92 -9.95 -7.82 -6.61
C GLY A 92 -9.58 -9.15 -7.27
#